data_AF-A0A7G1IA57-F1
#
_entry.id   AF-A0A7G1IA57-F1
#
_cell.length_a   1.000
_cell.length_b   1.000
_cell.length_c   1.000
_cell.angle_alpha   90.00
_cell.angle_beta   90.00
_cell.angle_gamma   90.00
#
_symmetry.space_group_name_H-M   'P 1'
#
loop_
_entity.id
_entity.type
_entity.pdbx_description
1 polymer ?
#
loop_
_entity_poly.entity_id
_entity_poly.type
_entity_poly.pdbx_seq_one_letter_code
_entity_poly.pdbx_strand_id
1 'polypeptide(L)'
;MSAAHDPKSGMAKGLRAKVLGASDYIEVAGSVVRVATDSPVQLSTPTDALPLVAADPARTAELATRYGVGSSITRLQKALDALPA
;
A
#
# COMPACT_ATOMS: atom_id res chain seq x y z
N MET A 1 3.00 -10.16 -25.05
CA MET A 1 2.34 -9.90 -26.35
C MET A 1 2.84 -10.81 -27.47
N SER A 2 4.12 -11.18 -27.53
CA SER A 2 4.72 -11.91 -28.66
C SER A 2 4.00 -13.20 -29.08
N ALA A 3 3.50 -14.01 -28.13
CA ALA A 3 2.74 -15.22 -28.46
C ALA A 3 1.41 -14.94 -29.19
N ALA A 4 0.72 -13.83 -28.90
CA ALA A 4 -0.54 -13.49 -29.57
C ALA A 4 -0.31 -12.97 -31.01
N HIS A 5 0.86 -12.36 -31.27
CA HIS A 5 1.25 -11.91 -32.61
C HIS A 5 1.94 -13.00 -33.46
N ASP A 6 2.50 -14.05 -32.85
CA ASP A 6 3.08 -15.19 -33.57
C ASP A 6 2.00 -16.21 -33.98
N PRO A 7 1.68 -16.37 -35.28
CA PRO A 7 0.69 -17.33 -35.76
C PRO A 7 1.08 -18.79 -35.52
N LYS A 8 2.38 -19.08 -35.32
CA LYS A 8 2.90 -20.42 -35.04
C LYS A 8 2.88 -20.76 -33.55
N SER A 9 2.56 -19.80 -32.68
CA SER A 9 2.43 -20.07 -31.25
C SER A 9 1.25 -21.00 -30.96
N GLY A 10 1.37 -21.82 -29.92
CA GLY A 10 0.31 -22.73 -29.47
C GLY A 10 -0.94 -22.04 -28.89
N MET A 11 -1.09 -20.73 -29.03
CA MET A 11 -2.21 -19.98 -28.48
C MET A 11 -3.51 -20.26 -29.28
N ALA A 12 -4.53 -20.74 -28.58
CA ALA A 12 -5.85 -21.00 -29.15
C ALA A 12 -6.46 -19.73 -29.79
N LYS A 13 -7.15 -19.91 -30.93
CA LYS A 13 -7.70 -18.81 -31.75
C LYS A 13 -8.56 -17.81 -30.97
N GLY A 14 -9.44 -18.32 -30.10
CA GLY A 14 -10.33 -17.46 -29.29
C GLY A 14 -9.58 -16.62 -28.24
N LEU A 15 -8.54 -17.17 -27.62
CA LEU A 15 -7.69 -16.44 -26.67
C LEU A 15 -6.85 -15.39 -27.39
N ARG A 16 -6.31 -15.76 -28.57
CA ARG A 16 -5.57 -14.82 -29.42
C ARG A 16 -6.42 -13.61 -29.79
N ALA A 17 -7.66 -13.82 -30.23
CA ALA A 17 -8.57 -12.72 -30.58
C ALA A 17 -8.86 -11.79 -29.40
N LYS A 18 -9.05 -12.34 -28.18
CA LYS A 18 -9.27 -11.55 -26.97
C LYS A 18 -8.04 -10.72 -26.57
N VAL A 19 -6.85 -11.31 -26.62
CA VAL A 19 -5.60 -10.61 -26.27
C VAL A 19 -5.29 -9.52 -27.30
N LEU A 20 -5.41 -9.83 -28.60
CA LEU A 20 -5.17 -8.84 -29.66
C LEU A 20 -6.17 -7.68 -29.59
N GLY A 21 -7.46 -7.97 -29.34
CA GLY A 21 -8.49 -6.94 -29.19
C GLY A 21 -8.34 -6.05 -27.94
N ALA A 22 -7.48 -6.42 -26.99
CA ALA A 22 -7.18 -5.65 -25.78
C ALA A 22 -5.72 -5.17 -25.73
N SER A 23 -4.98 -5.21 -26.84
CA SER A 23 -3.53 -4.95 -26.87
C SER A 23 -3.16 -3.60 -26.27
N ASP A 24 -3.83 -2.52 -26.72
CA ASP A 24 -3.58 -1.15 -26.27
C ASP A 24 -3.85 -1.00 -24.77
N TYR A 25 -4.89 -1.67 -24.27
CA TYR A 25 -5.18 -1.71 -22.84
C TYR A 25 -4.08 -2.45 -22.06
N ILE A 26 -3.68 -3.63 -22.52
CA ILE A 26 -2.67 -4.47 -21.84
C ILE A 26 -1.30 -3.76 -21.81
N GLU A 27 -0.95 -3.00 -22.85
CA GLU A 27 0.29 -2.23 -22.93
C GLU A 27 0.38 -1.18 -21.81
N VAL A 28 -0.71 -0.44 -21.55
CA VAL A 28 -0.75 0.57 -20.48
C VAL A 28 -1.08 -0.03 -19.11
N ALA A 29 -1.88 -1.09 -19.05
CA ALA A 29 -2.32 -1.68 -17.79
C ALA A 29 -1.15 -2.13 -16.90
N GLY A 30 -0.02 -2.49 -17.50
CA GLY A 30 1.20 -2.85 -16.76
C GLY A 30 1.63 -1.77 -15.75
N SER A 31 1.64 -0.49 -16.13
CA SER A 31 2.05 0.59 -15.23
C SER A 31 0.98 0.98 -14.21
N VAL A 32 -0.29 0.68 -14.50
CA VAL A 32 -1.41 0.98 -13.60
C VAL A 32 -1.58 -0.10 -12.53
N VAL A 33 -1.42 -1.36 -12.91
CA VAL A 33 -1.62 -2.51 -12.02
C VAL A 33 -0.40 -2.77 -11.16
N ARG A 34 0.81 -2.51 -11.68
CA ARG A 34 2.04 -2.63 -10.89
C ARG A 34 2.17 -1.42 -9.98
N VAL A 35 2.43 -1.67 -8.70
CA VAL A 35 2.80 -0.60 -7.76
C VAL A 35 4.16 0.00 -8.17
N ALA A 36 4.32 1.30 -7.97
CA ALA A 36 5.62 1.95 -8.07
C ALA A 36 6.51 1.49 -6.90
N THR A 37 7.62 0.82 -7.20
CA THR A 37 8.54 0.25 -6.19
C THR A 37 9.68 1.18 -5.82
N ASP A 38 9.81 2.32 -6.51
CA ASP A 38 10.87 3.33 -6.39
C ASP A 38 10.29 4.72 -6.07
N SER A 39 9.09 4.76 -5.51
CA SER A 39 8.48 6.00 -5.07
C SER A 39 9.39 6.68 -4.02
N PRO A 40 9.63 8.01 -4.11
CA PRO A 40 10.50 8.73 -3.19
C PRO A 40 9.79 8.96 -1.85
N VAL A 41 9.62 7.87 -1.08
CA VAL A 41 8.98 7.88 0.24
C VAL A 41 9.79 8.75 1.21
N GLN A 42 9.10 9.67 1.89
CA GLN A 42 9.67 10.50 2.95
C GLN A 42 9.01 10.13 4.29
N LEU A 43 9.81 9.88 5.31
CA LEU A 43 9.31 9.60 6.66
C LEU A 43 9.19 10.90 7.45
N SER A 44 8.10 11.07 8.20
CA SER A 44 7.93 12.20 9.13
C SER A 44 8.80 12.06 10.39
N THR A 45 9.43 10.90 10.58
CA THR A 45 10.30 10.55 11.70
C THR A 45 11.67 10.09 11.20
N PRO A 46 12.72 10.12 12.03
CA PRO A 46 14.06 9.67 11.63
C PRO A 46 14.14 8.18 11.26
N THR A 47 13.28 7.35 11.86
CA THR A 47 13.20 5.89 11.63
C THR A 47 11.74 5.44 11.53
N ASP A 48 11.55 4.19 11.13
CA ASP A 48 10.26 3.47 11.11
C ASP A 48 9.93 2.78 12.44
N ALA A 49 10.75 2.98 13.47
CA ALA A 49 10.53 2.38 14.77
C ALA A 49 9.24 2.89 15.41
N LEU A 50 8.42 1.97 15.91
CA LEU A 50 7.19 2.28 16.62
C LEU A 50 7.52 2.90 17.99
N PRO A 51 7.12 4.16 18.29
CA PRO A 51 7.34 4.73 19.61
C PRO A 51 6.46 4.03 20.65
N LEU A 52 7.05 3.68 21.80
CA LEU A 52 6.35 3.00 22.90
C LEU A 52 5.50 3.97 23.74
N VAL A 53 5.72 5.27 23.60
CA VAL A 53 4.95 6.34 24.22
C VAL A 53 4.78 7.50 23.24
N ALA A 54 3.75 8.31 23.43
CA ALA A 54 3.58 9.53 22.65
C ALA A 54 4.80 10.47 22.79
N ALA A 55 5.30 10.99 21.67
CA ALA A 55 6.41 11.95 21.67
C ALA A 55 6.05 13.27 22.40
N ASP A 56 4.77 13.65 22.39
CA ASP A 56 4.22 14.77 23.16
C ASP A 56 2.92 14.34 23.85
N PRO A 57 3.01 13.79 25.08
CA PRO A 57 1.84 13.25 25.78
C PRO A 57 0.76 14.30 26.06
N ALA A 58 1.14 15.54 26.37
CA ALA A 58 0.20 16.60 26.70
C ALA A 58 -0.63 16.99 25.47
N ARG A 59 0.03 17.22 24.34
CA ARG A 59 -0.65 17.54 23.08
C ARG A 59 -1.48 16.36 22.57
N THR A 60 -1.00 15.12 22.72
CA THR A 60 -1.78 13.94 22.36
C THR A 60 -3.07 13.86 23.18
N ALA A 61 -3.03 14.11 24.50
CA ALA A 61 -4.22 14.10 25.35
C ALA A 61 -5.22 15.21 24.98
N GLU A 62 -4.73 16.40 24.65
CA GLU A 62 -5.56 17.51 24.17
C GLU A 62 -6.30 17.13 22.89
N LEU A 63 -5.58 16.62 21.87
CA LEU A 63 -6.16 16.23 20.59
C LEU A 63 -7.11 15.05 20.74
N ALA A 64 -6.78 14.07 21.58
CA ALA A 64 -7.64 12.91 21.84
C ALA A 64 -8.98 13.33 22.45
N THR A 65 -8.96 14.32 23.35
CA THR A 65 -10.17 14.91 23.92
C THR A 65 -10.95 15.67 22.87
N ARG A 66 -10.27 16.54 22.10
CA ARG A 66 -10.89 17.37 21.04
C ARG A 66 -11.62 16.53 19.99
N TYR A 67 -11.05 15.40 19.60
CA TYR A 67 -11.63 14.52 18.58
C TYR A 67 -12.52 13.40 19.14
N GLY A 68 -12.73 13.34 20.47
CA GLY A 68 -13.59 12.34 21.09
C GLY A 68 -13.04 10.90 21.02
N VAL A 69 -11.71 10.73 20.93
CA VAL A 69 -11.04 9.42 20.76
C VAL A 69 -10.17 9.01 21.95
N GLY A 70 -10.33 9.67 23.11
CA GLY A 70 -9.54 9.41 24.32
C GLY A 70 -9.44 7.93 24.69
N SER A 71 -10.55 7.18 24.68
CA SER A 71 -10.53 5.75 25.02
C SER A 71 -9.69 4.92 24.05
N SER A 72 -9.68 5.27 22.76
CA SER A 72 -8.86 4.60 21.75
C SER A 72 -7.37 4.86 21.96
N ILE A 73 -6.99 6.09 22.32
CA ILE A 73 -5.60 6.44 22.64
C ILE A 73 -5.12 5.72 23.90
N THR A 74 -5.96 5.62 24.94
CA THR A 74 -5.63 4.81 26.12
C THR A 74 -5.44 3.33 25.79
N ARG A 75 -6.27 2.77 24.91
CA ARG A 75 -6.11 1.37 24.47
C ARG A 75 -4.82 1.18 23.64
N LEU A 76 -4.46 2.15 22.81
CA LEU A 76 -3.18 2.14 22.09
C LEU A 76 -2.00 2.11 23.07
N GLN A 77 -1.97 3.00 24.08
CA GLN A 77 -0.90 3.00 25.07
C GLN A 77 -0.79 1.64 25.78
N LYS A 78 -1.92 1.07 26.21
CA LYS A 78 -1.93 -0.28 26.82
C LYS A 78 -1.38 -1.38 25.90
N ALA A 79 -1.59 -1.26 24.59
CA ALA A 79 -1.05 -2.21 23.63
C ALA A 79 0.47 -2.04 23.46
N LEU A 80 0.96 -0.79 23.46
CA LEU A 80 2.39 -0.48 23.40
C LEU A 80 3.11 -0.96 24.68
N ASP A 81 2.50 -0.76 25.85
CA ASP A 81 3.03 -1.21 27.15
C ASP A 81 3.16 -2.75 27.23
N ALA A 82 2.41 -3.48 26.40
CA ALA A 82 2.42 -4.94 26.35
C ALA A 82 3.43 -5.52 25.34
N LEU A 83 4.18 -4.69 24.62
CA LEU A 83 5.19 -5.17 23.68
C LEU A 83 6.37 -5.80 24.42
N PRO A 84 6.92 -6.92 23.92
CA PRO A 84 8.17 -7.48 24.45
C PRO A 84 9.32 -6.48 24.33
N ALA A 85 10.25 -6.55 25.29
CA ALA A 85 11.50 -5.81 25.25
C ALA A 85 12.45 -6.31 24.15
#